data_AF-A0A382PW44-F1
#
_entry.id   AF-A0A382PW44-F1
#
_cell.length_a   1.000
_cell.length_b   1.000
_cell.length_c   1.000
_cell.angle_alpha   90.00
_cell.angle_beta   90.00
_cell.angle_gamma   90.00
#
_symmetry.space_group_name_H-M   'P 1'
#
loop_
_entity.id
_entity.type
_entity.pdbx_description
1 polymer ?
#
loop_
_entity_poly.entity_id
_entity_poly.type
_entity_poly.pdbx_seq_one_letter_code
_entity_poly.pdbx_strand_id
1 'polypeptide(L)'
;NKLPDEAKLQFSYLVQPKKNRFSKKVMINKYDITDAFGIINRKNTYKFMGMSDTALNKFKYHPNVQWIVKDTLPEGYRDSTVFPQNENYNWNNDFFGPIYIPKKGKTIEINTSNMPLYKRVIDVYENNDLFVKGDKIYINNKETSE
;
A
#
# COMPACT_ATOMS: atom_id res chain seq x y z
N ASN A 1 -19.98 4.82 -3.91
CA ASN A 1 -19.90 3.37 -3.65
C ASN A 1 -19.99 3.10 -2.16
N LYS A 2 -21.08 2.48 -1.69
CA LYS A 2 -21.20 2.02 -0.29
C LYS A 2 -20.86 0.53 -0.28
N LEU A 3 -19.78 0.15 0.39
CA LEU A 3 -19.34 -1.25 0.47
C LEU A 3 -20.31 -2.04 1.37
N PRO A 4 -20.55 -3.34 1.08
CA PRO A 4 -21.30 -4.21 1.99
C PRO A 4 -20.58 -4.34 3.34
N ASP A 5 -21.29 -4.75 4.38
CA ASP A 5 -20.76 -4.79 5.75
C ASP A 5 -19.51 -5.67 5.91
N GLU A 6 -19.41 -6.74 5.12
CA GLU A 6 -18.27 -7.66 5.06
C GLU A 6 -17.07 -7.08 4.30
N ALA A 7 -17.28 -6.06 3.47
CA ALA A 7 -16.23 -5.42 2.67
C ALA A 7 -15.74 -4.10 3.30
N LYS A 8 -15.94 -3.90 4.60
CA LYS A 8 -15.39 -2.73 5.30
C LYS A 8 -13.87 -2.80 5.23
N LEU A 9 -13.26 -1.70 4.79
CA LEU A 9 -11.80 -1.56 4.77
C LEU A 9 -11.25 -1.77 6.18
N GLN A 10 -10.13 -2.48 6.25
CA GLN A 10 -9.40 -2.73 7.48
C GLN A 10 -7.94 -2.35 7.28
N PHE A 11 -7.34 -1.80 8.33
CA PHE A 11 -5.94 -1.39 8.32
C PHE A 11 -5.19 -1.98 9.51
N SER A 12 -3.87 -2.08 9.38
CA SER A 12 -3.01 -2.44 10.50
C SER A 12 -2.81 -1.26 11.45
N TYR A 13 -2.69 -1.54 12.75
CA TYR A 13 -2.42 -0.54 13.77
C TYR A 13 -1.42 -1.07 14.81
N LEU A 14 -0.60 -0.16 15.32
CA LEU A 14 0.22 -0.37 16.50
C LEU A 14 -0.53 0.15 17.73
N VAL A 15 -0.55 -0.65 18.79
CA VAL A 15 -1.29 -0.35 20.01
C VAL A 15 -0.41 -0.63 21.21
N GLN A 16 -0.24 0.38 22.06
CA GLN A 16 0.47 0.22 23.31
C GLN A 16 -0.52 0.04 24.46
N PRO A 17 -0.42 -1.07 25.21
CA PRO A 17 -1.19 -1.23 26.43
C PRO A 17 -0.60 -0.41 27.58
N LYS A 18 -1.46 -0.02 28.53
CA LYS A 18 -1.03 0.60 29.79
C LYS A 18 -0.35 -0.39 30.72
N LYS A 19 -0.92 -1.59 30.86
CA LYS A 19 -0.39 -2.61 31.79
C LYS A 19 -0.68 -4.04 31.34
N ASN A 20 -1.93 -4.32 30.99
CA ASN A 20 -2.40 -5.69 30.79
C ASN A 20 -2.25 -6.13 29.33
N ARG A 21 -2.32 -7.43 29.08
CA ARG A 21 -2.42 -7.99 27.72
C ARG A 21 -3.85 -7.85 27.19
N PHE A 22 -4.00 -7.75 25.87
CA PHE A 22 -5.31 -7.81 25.23
C PHE A 22 -5.78 -9.26 25.08
N SER A 23 -7.05 -9.52 25.42
CA SER A 23 -7.67 -10.85 25.29
C SER A 23 -8.32 -11.00 23.92
N LYS A 24 -7.95 -12.05 23.17
CA LYS A 24 -8.53 -12.35 21.84
C LYS A 24 -10.06 -12.47 21.89
N LYS A 25 -10.60 -13.14 22.92
CA LYS A 25 -12.05 -13.28 23.12
C LYS A 25 -12.74 -11.91 23.30
N VAL A 26 -12.10 -10.98 24.01
CA VAL A 26 -12.64 -9.63 24.20
C VAL A 26 -12.56 -8.82 22.90
N MET A 27 -11.44 -8.93 22.16
CA MET A 27 -11.26 -8.23 20.89
C MET A 27 -12.33 -8.64 19.87
N ILE A 28 -12.60 -9.94 19.74
CA ILE A 28 -13.66 -10.46 18.86
C ILE A 28 -15.03 -10.02 19.35
N ASN A 29 -15.40 -10.37 20.59
CA ASN A 29 -16.80 -10.26 21.02
C ASN A 29 -17.26 -8.83 21.32
N LYS A 30 -16.36 -7.90 21.65
CA LYS A 30 -16.72 -6.51 21.99
C LYS A 30 -16.36 -5.49 20.93
N TYR A 31 -15.29 -5.75 20.17
CA TYR A 31 -14.72 -4.75 19.26
C TYR A 31 -14.79 -5.17 17.80
N ASP A 32 -15.21 -6.39 17.49
CA ASP A 32 -15.26 -6.92 16.12
C ASP A 32 -13.88 -6.92 15.45
N ILE A 33 -12.86 -7.25 16.23
CA ILE A 33 -11.48 -7.41 15.78
C ILE A 33 -11.21 -8.90 15.68
N THR A 34 -11.39 -9.44 14.48
CA THR A 34 -11.29 -10.88 14.18
C THR A 34 -9.88 -11.30 13.76
N ASP A 35 -9.15 -10.38 13.15
CA ASP A 35 -7.81 -10.63 12.62
C ASP A 35 -6.78 -10.87 13.70
N ALA A 36 -5.65 -11.45 13.29
CA ALA A 36 -4.54 -11.72 14.18
C ALA A 36 -3.98 -10.42 14.79
N PHE A 37 -3.53 -10.52 16.04
CA PHE A 37 -2.77 -9.47 16.70
C PHE A 37 -1.74 -10.09 17.65
N GLY A 38 -0.63 -9.40 17.87
CA GLY A 38 0.47 -9.94 18.66
C GLY A 38 1.47 -8.89 19.09
N ILE A 39 2.29 -9.23 20.08
CA ILE A 39 3.37 -8.36 20.57
C ILE A 39 4.52 -8.39 19.57
N ILE A 40 5.01 -7.22 19.17
CA ILE A 40 6.07 -7.08 18.15
C ILE A 40 7.42 -6.62 18.71
N ASN A 41 7.49 -6.28 20.00
CA ASN A 41 8.72 -5.79 20.62
C ASN A 41 8.78 -6.07 22.13
N ARG A 42 9.95 -5.82 22.73
CA ARG A 42 10.17 -5.99 24.19
C ARG A 42 9.40 -4.99 25.07
N LYS A 43 8.86 -3.90 24.48
CA LYS A 43 8.03 -2.90 25.17
C LYS A 43 6.55 -3.30 25.22
N ASN A 44 6.20 -4.51 24.78
CA ASN A 44 4.84 -5.02 24.70
C ASN A 44 3.90 -4.21 23.78
N THR A 45 4.43 -3.55 22.75
CA THR A 45 3.60 -2.96 21.70
C THR A 45 2.96 -4.08 20.89
N TYR A 46 1.65 -3.98 20.67
CA TYR A 46 0.90 -4.90 19.84
C TYR A 46 0.77 -4.39 18.41
N LYS A 47 0.91 -5.28 17.43
CA LYS A 47 0.42 -5.06 16.06
C LYS A 47 -0.90 -5.79 15.91
N PHE A 48 -1.93 -5.05 15.49
CA PHE A 48 -3.22 -5.57 15.04
C PHE A 48 -3.22 -5.56 13.52
N MET A 49 -3.46 -6.71 12.87
CA MET A 49 -3.32 -6.85 11.42
C MET A 49 -4.46 -6.16 10.64
N GLY A 50 -5.68 -6.23 11.18
CA GLY A 50 -6.86 -5.63 10.58
C GLY A 50 -7.79 -5.07 11.64
N MET A 51 -8.10 -3.78 11.52
CA MET A 51 -9.21 -3.14 12.22
C MET A 51 -9.97 -2.22 11.27
N SER A 52 -11.30 -2.35 11.29
CA SER A 52 -12.20 -1.41 10.62
C SER A 52 -12.28 -0.08 11.38
N ASP A 53 -12.75 0.98 10.72
CA ASP A 53 -12.97 2.27 11.36
C ASP A 53 -13.95 2.18 12.55
N THR A 54 -14.95 1.32 12.44
CA THR A 54 -15.92 1.07 13.52
C THR A 54 -15.24 0.42 14.73
N ALA A 55 -14.40 -0.60 14.50
CA ALA A 55 -13.64 -1.27 15.55
C ALA A 55 -12.67 -0.30 16.22
N LEU A 56 -11.90 0.47 15.42
CA LEU A 56 -10.96 1.48 15.89
C LEU A 56 -11.64 2.52 16.78
N ASN A 57 -12.77 3.07 16.33
CA ASN A 57 -13.48 4.13 17.05
C ASN A 57 -14.00 3.68 18.42
N LYS A 58 -14.28 2.39 18.60
CA LYS A 58 -14.61 1.80 19.91
C LYS A 58 -13.35 1.47 20.71
N PHE A 59 -12.38 0.81 20.08
CA PHE A 59 -11.21 0.25 20.76
C PHE A 59 -10.25 1.32 21.28
N LYS A 60 -10.16 2.49 20.63
CA LYS A 60 -9.32 3.60 21.09
C LYS A 60 -9.64 4.08 22.51
N TYR A 61 -10.87 3.85 23.00
CA TYR A 61 -11.31 4.18 24.35
C TYR A 61 -11.22 3.02 25.35
N HIS A 62 -10.69 1.86 24.94
CA HIS A 62 -10.52 0.73 25.82
C HIS A 62 -9.62 1.12 27.02
N PRO A 63 -9.98 0.81 28.28
CA PRO A 63 -9.26 1.30 29.48
C PRO A 63 -7.76 1.00 29.49
N ASN A 64 -7.37 -0.13 28.92
CA ASN A 64 -5.99 -0.59 28.79
C ASN A 64 -5.22 -0.02 27.58
N VAL A 65 -5.82 0.76 26.67
CA VAL A 65 -5.09 1.41 25.56
C VAL A 65 -4.41 2.67 26.06
N GLN A 66 -3.09 2.75 25.88
CA GLN A 66 -2.29 3.95 26.15
C GLN A 66 -2.23 4.84 24.91
N TRP A 67 -1.87 4.26 23.77
CA TRP A 67 -1.92 4.91 22.47
C TRP A 67 -2.21 3.89 21.37
N ILE A 68 -2.72 4.39 20.25
CA ILE A 68 -2.99 3.66 19.03
C ILE A 68 -2.59 4.52 17.84
N VAL A 69 -1.83 3.96 16.90
CA VAL A 69 -1.43 4.64 15.65
C VAL A 69 -1.57 3.66 14.49
N LYS A 70 -1.91 4.17 13.31
CA LYS A 70 -1.94 3.36 12.09
C LYS A 70 -0.54 2.86 11.79
N ASP A 71 -0.41 1.58 11.44
CA ASP A 71 0.86 0.95 11.08
C ASP A 71 1.10 1.17 9.59
N THR A 72 1.71 2.32 9.25
CA THR A 72 2.04 2.71 7.88
C THR A 72 3.51 3.07 7.76
N LEU A 73 4.10 2.82 6.60
CA LEU A 73 5.38 3.41 6.20
C LEU A 73 5.24 4.93 6.03
N PRO A 74 6.29 5.73 6.26
CA PRO A 74 6.23 7.16 5.99
C PRO A 74 6.02 7.44 4.50
N GLU A 75 5.30 8.51 4.17
CA GLU A 75 5.19 8.99 2.79
C GLU A 75 6.59 9.34 2.25
N GLY A 76 6.88 8.92 1.02
CA GLY A 76 8.20 9.09 0.40
C GLY A 76 9.28 8.10 0.89
N TYR A 77 8.97 7.20 1.84
CA TYR A 77 9.87 6.10 2.17
C TYR A 77 9.73 5.00 1.11
N ARG A 78 10.76 4.77 0.30
CA ARG A 78 10.72 3.79 -0.80
C ARG A 78 10.67 2.35 -0.29
N ASP A 79 9.71 1.59 -0.81
CA ASP A 79 9.68 0.12 -0.73
C ASP A 79 10.10 -0.47 -2.08
N SER A 80 11.28 -1.09 -2.14
CA SER A 80 11.83 -1.64 -3.39
C SER A 80 11.05 -2.84 -3.94
N THR A 81 10.12 -3.40 -3.17
CA THR A 81 9.27 -4.51 -3.63
C THR A 81 8.02 -4.03 -4.36
N VAL A 82 7.65 -2.76 -4.17
CA VAL A 82 6.46 -2.14 -4.73
C VAL A 82 6.71 -1.70 -6.17
N PHE A 83 5.72 -1.93 -7.05
CA PHE A 83 5.74 -1.45 -8.43
C PHE A 83 6.02 0.07 -8.48
N PRO A 84 6.82 0.59 -9.44
CA PRO A 84 7.47 -0.08 -10.57
C PRO A 84 8.86 -0.66 -10.25
N GLN A 85 9.22 -0.81 -8.97
CA GLN A 85 10.53 -1.31 -8.53
C GLN A 85 11.71 -0.49 -9.05
N ASN A 86 11.47 0.76 -9.44
CA ASN A 86 12.46 1.69 -9.94
C ASN A 86 12.80 2.74 -8.86
N GLU A 87 14.03 3.24 -8.85
CA GLU A 87 14.53 4.16 -7.81
C GLU A 87 13.97 5.58 -7.94
N ASN A 88 13.50 5.98 -9.12
CA ASN A 88 12.87 7.28 -9.34
C ASN A 88 11.49 7.38 -8.68
N TYR A 89 10.97 6.27 -8.13
CA TYR A 89 9.66 6.19 -7.49
C TYR A 89 9.82 5.83 -6.02
N ASN A 90 9.64 6.81 -5.15
CA ASN A 90 9.67 6.66 -3.70
C ASN A 90 8.32 6.21 -3.13
N TRP A 91 7.69 5.24 -3.79
CA TRP A 91 6.40 4.69 -3.40
C TRP A 91 6.55 3.56 -2.39
N ASN A 92 5.49 3.35 -1.62
CA ASN A 92 5.35 2.19 -0.76
C ASN A 92 3.90 1.69 -0.73
N ASN A 93 3.66 0.61 0.00
CA ASN A 93 2.35 -0.04 0.10
C ASN A 93 1.26 0.87 0.71
N ASP A 94 1.64 1.86 1.52
CA ASP A 94 0.70 2.80 2.14
C ASP A 94 0.52 4.07 1.32
N PHE A 95 1.57 4.47 0.59
CA PHE A 95 1.67 5.70 -0.19
C PHE A 95 2.18 5.37 -1.61
N PHE A 96 1.25 4.93 -2.45
CA PHE A 96 1.52 4.51 -3.82
C PHE A 96 1.03 5.53 -4.84
N GLY A 97 1.81 5.77 -5.89
CA GLY A 97 1.39 6.62 -7.01
C GLY A 97 1.73 8.11 -6.83
N PRO A 98 1.27 8.98 -7.75
CA PRO A 98 0.20 8.77 -8.73
C PRO A 98 0.61 7.96 -9.97
N ILE A 99 -0.34 7.21 -10.55
CA ILE A 99 -0.19 6.57 -11.86
C ILE A 99 -1.32 7.02 -12.77
N TYR A 100 -0.97 7.51 -13.96
CA TYR A 100 -1.95 7.80 -14.99
C TYR A 100 -2.24 6.53 -15.81
N ILE A 101 -3.50 6.08 -15.79
CA ILE A 101 -3.96 4.99 -16.64
C ILE A 101 -4.65 5.61 -17.88
N PRO A 102 -4.06 5.52 -19.08
CA PRO A 102 -4.65 6.12 -20.27
C PRO A 102 -5.97 5.43 -20.61
N LYS A 103 -7.01 6.22 -20.87
CA LYS A 103 -8.26 5.72 -21.45
C LYS A 103 -8.09 5.43 -22.94
N LYS A 104 -9.00 4.65 -23.51
CA LYS A 104 -9.04 4.33 -24.95
C LYS A 104 -8.89 5.59 -25.81
N GLY A 105 -7.98 5.53 -26.79
CA GLY A 105 -7.71 6.61 -27.74
C GLY A 105 -6.80 7.72 -27.22
N LYS A 106 -6.23 7.59 -26.01
CA LYS A 106 -5.16 8.49 -25.55
C LYS A 106 -3.80 7.91 -25.88
N THR A 107 -2.88 8.80 -26.23
CA THR A 107 -1.47 8.50 -26.43
C THR A 107 -0.68 9.06 -25.25
N ILE A 108 0.32 8.31 -24.81
CA ILE A 108 1.33 8.74 -23.85
C ILE A 108 2.67 8.66 -24.56
N GLU A 109 3.43 9.73 -24.44
CA GLU A 109 4.82 9.75 -24.89
C GLU A 109 5.69 9.02 -23.86
N ILE A 110 6.56 8.13 -24.33
CA ILE A 110 7.39 7.29 -23.45
C ILE A 110 8.81 7.87 -23.38
N ASN A 111 9.23 8.17 -22.16
CA ASN A 111 10.55 8.69 -21.84
C ASN A 111 11.15 7.94 -20.64
N THR A 112 12.41 8.22 -20.31
CA THR A 112 13.16 7.48 -19.27
C THR A 112 12.51 7.59 -17.89
N SER A 113 11.79 8.70 -17.63
CA SER A 113 11.11 8.90 -16.36
C SER A 113 9.90 7.99 -16.21
N ASN A 114 9.06 7.83 -17.25
CA ASN A 114 7.78 7.12 -17.17
C ASN A 114 7.80 5.69 -17.72
N MET A 115 8.86 5.32 -18.44
CA MET A 115 9.04 3.99 -19.00
C MET A 115 8.87 2.88 -17.94
N PRO A 116 9.38 2.99 -16.69
CA PRO A 116 9.16 1.96 -15.68
C PRO A 116 7.68 1.68 -15.38
N LEU A 117 6.79 2.66 -15.57
CA LEU A 117 5.35 2.50 -15.34
C LEU A 117 4.65 1.78 -16.49
N TYR A 118 5.12 1.98 -17.72
CA TYR A 118 4.40 1.54 -18.92
C TYR A 118 5.08 0.38 -19.66
N LYS A 119 6.35 0.08 -19.36
CA LYS A 119 7.12 -0.98 -20.05
C LYS A 119 6.34 -2.28 -20.15
N ARG A 120 5.78 -2.77 -19.03
CA ARG A 120 5.10 -4.07 -19.03
C ARG A 120 3.80 -4.05 -19.85
N VAL A 121 3.07 -2.93 -19.86
CA VAL A 121 1.88 -2.74 -20.71
C VAL A 121 2.25 -2.83 -22.18
N ILE A 122 3.27 -2.07 -22.59
CA ILE A 122 3.74 -2.00 -23.98
C ILE A 122 4.31 -3.35 -24.45
N ASP A 123 5.21 -3.92 -23.65
CA ASP A 123 6.00 -5.11 -24.00
C ASP A 123 5.18 -6.40 -23.96
N VAL A 124 4.43 -6.61 -22.86
CA VAL A 124 3.76 -7.90 -22.60
C VAL A 124 2.31 -7.90 -23.04
N TYR A 125 1.59 -6.79 -22.83
CA TYR A 125 0.13 -6.79 -23.05
C TYR A 125 -0.25 -6.24 -24.43
N GLU A 126 0.54 -5.31 -24.97
CA GLU A 126 0.35 -4.78 -26.33
C GLU A 126 1.22 -5.48 -27.38
N ASN A 127 2.14 -6.36 -26.96
CA ASN A 127 3.08 -7.10 -27.82
C ASN A 127 3.95 -6.18 -28.71
N ASN A 128 4.45 -5.07 -28.15
CA ASN A 128 5.40 -4.20 -28.83
C ASN A 128 6.82 -4.44 -28.31
N ASP A 129 7.84 -4.36 -29.17
CA ASP A 129 9.23 -4.47 -28.73
C ASP A 129 9.71 -3.13 -28.14
N LEU A 130 10.01 -3.09 -26.83
CA LEU A 130 10.52 -1.89 -26.15
C LEU A 130 11.93 -2.14 -25.61
N PHE A 131 12.89 -1.34 -26.08
CA PHE A 131 14.27 -1.39 -25.60
C PHE A 131 14.91 0.00 -25.49
N VAL A 132 15.97 0.09 -24.69
CA VAL A 132 16.75 1.30 -24.45
C VAL A 132 18.14 1.13 -25.04
N LYS A 133 18.65 2.14 -25.76
CA LYS A 133 20.00 2.16 -26.33
C LYS A 133 20.66 3.51 -26.05
N GLY A 134 21.54 3.55 -25.04
CA GLY A 134 22.02 4.82 -24.48
C GLY A 134 20.88 5.56 -23.79
N ASP A 135 20.69 6.84 -24.12
CA ASP A 135 19.61 7.66 -23.58
C ASP A 135 18.31 7.63 -24.42
N LYS A 136 18.28 6.79 -25.46
CA LYS A 136 17.17 6.69 -26.41
C LYS A 136 16.31 5.47 -26.16
N ILE A 137 15.00 5.65 -26.26
CA ILE A 137 14.00 4.59 -26.12
C ILE A 137 13.44 4.26 -27.51
N TYR A 138 13.25 2.98 -27.77
CA TYR A 138 12.71 2.48 -29.03
C TYR A 138 11.48 1.63 -28.76
N ILE A 139 10.43 1.81 -29.57
CA ILE A 139 9.25 0.96 -29.62
C ILE A 139 9.09 0.46 -31.05
N ASN A 140 9.13 -0.86 -31.27
CA ASN A 140 9.08 -1.50 -32.59
C ASN A 140 10.12 -0.90 -33.57
N ASN A 141 11.37 -0.77 -33.12
CA ASN A 141 12.49 -0.15 -33.85
C ASN A 141 12.32 1.33 -34.22
N LYS A 142 11.30 2.02 -33.69
CA LYS A 142 11.11 3.46 -33.85
C LYS A 142 11.49 4.17 -32.57
N GLU A 143 12.39 5.16 -32.70
CA GLU A 143 12.78 6.02 -31.58
C GLU A 143 11.55 6.78 -31.07
N THR A 144 11.33 6.79 -29.76
CA THR A 144 10.34 7.66 -29.14
C THR A 144 10.92 9.07 -29.09
N SER A 145 10.15 10.06 -29.54
CA SER A 145 10.53 11.47 -29.46
C SER A 145 9.94 12.06 -28.19
N GLU A 146 10.72 12.93 -27.53
CA GLU A 146 10.21 13.92 -26.57
C GLU A 146 9.23 14.92 -27.21
#